data_AF-A0A251WK44-F1
#
_entry.id   AF-A0A251WK44-F1
#
_cell.length_a   1.000
_cell.length_b   1.000
_cell.length_c   1.000
_cell.angle_alpha   90.00
_cell.angle_beta   90.00
_cell.angle_gamma   90.00
#
_symmetry.space_group_name_H-M   'P 1'
#
loop_
_entity.id
_entity.type
_entity.pdbx_description
1 polymer ?
#
loop_
_entity_poly.entity_id
_entity_poly.type
_entity_poly.pdbx_seq_one_letter_code
_entity_poly.pdbx_strand_id
1 'polypeptide(L)'
;MFAGAGGLSLGLKMAGWKALLASDYDADACSTYRRNFDGVRVLEGDVRRADWTGLKGKVDLVAGGPPCQPFSVAGNQKAHQDERDML
;
A
#
# COMPACT_ATOMS: atom_id res chain seq x y z
N MET A 1 -2.46 -1.82 -1.51
CA MET A 1 -1.36 -2.02 -0.55
C MET A 1 -0.13 -1.29 -1.03
N PHE A 2 0.79 -0.92 -0.14
CA PHE A 2 1.96 -0.10 -0.48
C PHE A 2 1.53 1.14 -1.27
N ALA A 3 0.53 1.84 -0.74
CA ALA A 3 -0.23 2.86 -1.47
C ALA A 3 0.58 4.13 -1.76
N GLY A 4 1.65 4.36 -0.98
CA GLY A 4 2.40 5.61 -0.96
C GLY A 4 1.46 6.81 -0.79
N ALA A 5 1.82 7.91 -1.43
CA ALA A 5 0.96 9.09 -1.52
C ALA A 5 -0.31 8.90 -2.39
N GLY A 6 -0.52 7.71 -2.98
CA GLY A 6 -1.75 7.36 -3.68
C GLY A 6 -1.69 7.38 -5.21
N GLY A 7 -0.51 7.39 -5.83
CA GLY A 7 -0.38 7.44 -7.30
C GLY A 7 -1.12 6.31 -8.04
N LEU A 8 -0.92 5.05 -7.62
CA LEU A 8 -1.65 3.91 -8.18
C LEU A 8 -3.16 4.01 -7.91
N SER A 9 -3.53 4.50 -6.73
CA SER A 9 -4.94 4.65 -6.34
C SER A 9 -5.65 5.72 -7.17
N LEU A 10 -4.94 6.79 -7.55
CA LEU A 10 -5.45 7.81 -8.46
C LEU A 10 -5.74 7.22 -9.84
N GLY A 11 -4.81 6.44 -10.39
CA GLY A 11 -5.01 5.76 -11.68
C GLY A 11 -6.20 4.80 -11.66
N LEU A 12 -6.35 4.01 -10.59
CA LEU A 12 -7.51 3.13 -10.41
C LEU A 12 -8.82 3.92 -10.29
N LYS A 13 -8.83 5.02 -9.53
CA LYS A 13 -9.98 5.93 -9.44
C LYS A 13 -10.37 6.48 -10.82
N MET A 14 -9.39 6.89 -11.62
CA MET A 14 -9.61 7.37 -12.99
C MET A 14 -10.15 6.29 -13.92
N ALA A 15 -9.77 5.02 -13.69
CA ALA A 15 -10.29 3.86 -14.41
C ALA A 15 -11.68 3.39 -13.91
N GLY A 16 -12.31 4.13 -12.99
CA GLY A 16 -13.66 3.82 -12.48
C GLY A 16 -13.69 2.90 -11.25
N TRP A 17 -12.55 2.53 -10.69
CA TRP A 17 -12.50 1.72 -9.48
C TRP A 17 -12.71 2.57 -8.22
N LYS A 18 -13.33 1.96 -7.21
CA LYS A 18 -13.48 2.57 -5.89
C LYS A 18 -12.55 1.89 -4.89
N ALA A 19 -11.63 2.66 -4.31
CA ALA A 19 -10.79 2.16 -3.24
C ALA A 19 -11.62 1.99 -1.96
N LEU A 20 -11.64 0.77 -1.42
CA LEU A 20 -12.24 0.49 -0.10
C LEU A 20 -11.24 0.74 1.04
N LEU A 21 -9.96 0.48 0.77
CA LEU A 21 -8.90 0.54 1.76
C LEU A 21 -7.55 0.75 1.08
N ALA A 22 -6.70 1.56 1.70
CA ALA A 22 -5.29 1.71 1.37
C ALA A 22 -4.44 1.30 2.57
N SER A 23 -3.24 0.79 2.32
CA SER A 23 -2.27 0.49 3.38
C SER A 23 -0.89 0.99 2.99
N ASP A 24 -0.19 1.60 3.94
CA ASP A 24 1.20 1.97 3.81
C ASP A 24 1.89 2.02 5.18
N TYR A 25 3.21 1.86 5.19
CA TYR A 25 4.02 1.92 6.40
C TYR A 25 4.44 3.36 6.72
N ASP A 26 4.64 4.20 5.70
CA ASP A 26 5.14 5.56 5.86
C ASP A 26 4.01 6.52 6.28
N ALA A 27 4.20 7.20 7.41
CA ALA A 27 3.20 8.08 7.99
C ALA A 27 2.94 9.34 7.15
N ASP A 28 3.96 9.88 6.47
CA ASP A 28 3.83 11.05 5.60
C ASP A 28 3.07 10.70 4.32
N ALA A 29 3.33 9.52 3.76
CA ALA A 29 2.58 8.94 2.67
C ALA A 29 1.11 8.73 3.06
N CYS A 30 0.85 8.15 4.23
CA CYS A 30 -0.50 7.96 4.77
C CYS A 30 -1.23 9.30 4.97
N SER A 31 -0.56 10.30 5.55
CA SER A 31 -1.09 11.66 5.72
C SER A 31 -1.45 12.30 4.38
N THR A 32 -0.57 12.19 3.39
CA THR A 32 -0.81 12.69 2.02
C THR A 32 -1.98 11.96 1.38
N TYR A 33 -2.07 10.64 1.52
CA TYR A 33 -3.18 9.85 0.99
C TYR A 33 -4.52 10.31 1.59
N ARG A 34 -4.61 10.43 2.92
CA ARG A 34 -5.85 10.85 3.61
C ARG A 34 -6.35 12.21 3.14
N ARG A 35 -5.45 13.15 2.82
CA ARG A 35 -5.81 14.49 2.32
C ARG A 35 -6.40 14.49 0.90
N ASN A 36 -6.09 13.47 0.09
CA ASN A 36 -6.45 13.43 -1.33
C ASN A 36 -7.55 12.40 -1.66
N PHE A 37 -7.83 11.47 -0.74
CA PHE A 37 -8.77 10.37 -0.94
C PHE A 37 -9.79 10.28 0.21
N ASP A 38 -10.74 11.21 0.18
CA ASP A 38 -11.83 11.26 1.17
C ASP A 38 -12.62 9.94 1.23
N GLY A 39 -12.93 9.52 2.46
CA GLY A 39 -13.75 8.34 2.73
C GLY A 39 -13.03 6.99 2.52
N VAL A 40 -11.76 6.99 2.15
CA VAL A 40 -10.96 5.75 2.06
C VAL A 40 -10.28 5.50 3.40
N ARG A 41 -10.49 4.30 3.96
CA ARG A 41 -9.77 3.87 5.17
C ARG A 41 -8.29 3.65 4.84
N VAL A 42 -7.41 4.28 5.61
CA VAL A 42 -5.95 4.08 5.51
C VAL A 42 -5.46 3.28 6.70
N LEU A 43 -4.92 2.09 6.44
CA LEU A 43 -4.17 1.29 7.41
C LEU A 43 -2.71 1.73 7.39
N GLU A 44 -2.31 2.44 8.45
CA GLU A 44 -0.94 2.90 8.64
C GLU A 44 -0.17 1.88 9.49
N GLY A 45 0.94 1.38 8.96
CA GLY A 45 1.82 0.42 9.64
C GLY A 45 2.13 -0.83 8.82
N ASP A 46 2.76 -1.81 9.48
CA ASP A 46 3.20 -3.05 8.85
C ASP A 46 1.99 -3.90 8.40
N VAL A 47 1.90 -4.15 7.08
CA VAL A 47 0.84 -4.93 6.45
C VAL A 47 0.74 -6.37 6.97
N ARG A 48 1.84 -6.93 7.48
CA ARG A 48 1.87 -8.28 8.08
C ARG A 48 1.12 -8.35 9.40
N ARG A 49 0.91 -7.21 10.07
CA ARG A 49 0.21 -7.10 11.36
C ARG A 49 -1.23 -6.63 11.21
N ALA A 50 -1.66 -6.30 10.00
CA ALA A 50 -3.02 -5.83 9.74
C ALA A 50 -4.02 -6.99 9.75
N ASP A 51 -5.21 -6.75 10.31
CA ASP A 51 -6.34 -7.66 10.23
C ASP A 51 -7.12 -7.43 8.92
N TRP A 52 -7.10 -8.44 8.05
CA TRP A 52 -7.75 -8.42 6.74
C TRP A 52 -9.09 -9.15 6.71
N THR A 53 -9.49 -9.81 7.80
CA THR A 53 -10.67 -10.69 7.82
C THR A 53 -11.95 -9.97 7.38
N GLY A 54 -12.09 -8.69 7.75
CA GLY A 54 -13.23 -7.85 7.39
C GLY A 54 -13.40 -7.56 5.89
N LEU A 55 -12.38 -7.84 5.07
CA LEU A 55 -12.38 -7.66 3.61
C LEU A 55 -12.79 -8.92 2.83
N LYS A 56 -12.87 -10.08 3.49
CA LYS A 56 -13.18 -11.35 2.81
C LYS A 56 -14.54 -11.28 2.10
N GLY A 57 -14.55 -11.57 0.80
CA GLY A 57 -15.76 -11.53 -0.03
C GLY A 57 -16.28 -10.12 -0.37
N LYS A 58 -15.51 -9.05 -0.08
CA LYS A 58 -15.88 -7.66 -0.36
C LYS A 58 -14.94 -6.93 -1.32
N VAL A 59 -13.87 -7.59 -1.75
CA VAL A 59 -12.79 -7.00 -2.56
C VAL A 59 -12.68 -7.77 -3.87
N ASP A 60 -12.85 -7.05 -4.97
CA ASP A 60 -12.72 -7.59 -6.33
C ASP A 60 -11.28 -7.49 -6.87
N LEU A 61 -10.49 -6.56 -6.32
CA LEU A 61 -9.11 -6.29 -6.74
C LEU A 61 -8.21 -5.93 -5.56
N VAL A 62 -7.05 -6.59 -5.50
CA VAL A 62 -5.91 -6.15 -4.67
C VAL A 62 -4.84 -5.61 -5.60
N ALA A 63 -4.48 -4.34 -5.42
CA ALA A 63 -3.42 -3.68 -6.17
C ALA A 63 -2.36 -3.13 -5.20
N GLY A 64 -1.09 -3.23 -5.57
CA GLY A 64 0.01 -2.68 -4.78
C GLY A 64 1.36 -2.82 -5.46
N GLY A 65 2.29 -1.93 -5.12
CA GLY A 65 3.67 -1.96 -5.58
C GLY A 65 4.60 -2.13 -4.38
N PRO A 66 4.94 -3.37 -3.98
CA PRO A 66 5.87 -3.59 -2.87
C PRO A 66 7.22 -2.90 -3.15
N PRO A 67 7.95 -2.48 -2.11
CA PRO A 67 9.21 -1.77 -2.28
C PRO A 67 10.21 -2.60 -3.11
N CYS A 68 10.74 -2.00 -4.18
CA CYS A 68 11.69 -2.64 -5.10
C CYS A 68 13.12 -2.75 -4.52
N GLN A 69 13.35 -2.27 -3.30
CA GLN A 69 14.66 -2.18 -2.65
C GLN A 69 15.38 -3.52 -2.43
N PRO A 70 14.71 -4.68 -2.23
CA PRO A 70 15.41 -5.97 -2.16
C PRO A 70 16.04 -6.41 -3.50
N PHE A 71 15.62 -5.81 -4.64
CA PHE A 71 15.91 -6.31 -5.99
C PHE A 71 16.64 -5.33 -6.92
N SER A 72 16.86 -4.07 -6.49
CA SER A 72 17.55 -3.06 -7.30
C SER A 72 19.07 -3.05 -7.07
N VAL A 73 19.87 -2.81 -8.11
CA VAL A 73 21.35 -2.71 -8.06
C VAL A 73 21.85 -1.58 -7.13
N ALA A 74 21.01 -0.58 -6.86
CA ALA A 74 21.33 0.55 -5.96
C ALA A 74 20.99 0.29 -4.48
N GLY A 75 20.23 -0.78 -4.17
CA GLY A 75 20.08 -1.31 -2.82
C GLY A 75 21.07 -2.45 -2.64
N ASN A 76 21.63 -2.63 -1.43
CA ASN A 76 22.69 -3.59 -1.11
C ASN A 76 22.31 -5.09 -1.31
N GLN A 77 21.32 -5.43 -2.14
CA GLN A 77 20.90 -6.79 -2.50
C GLN A 77 20.69 -7.70 -1.30
N LYS A 78 20.13 -7.16 -0.20
CA LYS A 78 19.94 -7.92 1.04
C LYS A 78 18.74 -8.86 0.99
N ALA A 79 17.94 -8.84 -0.07
CA ALA A 79 16.79 -9.74 -0.27
C ALA A 79 15.96 -9.88 1.03
N HIS A 80 15.75 -11.11 1.50
CA HIS A 80 14.98 -11.43 2.71
C HIS A 80 15.62 -11.02 4.05
N GLN A 81 16.83 -10.44 4.05
CA GLN A 81 17.50 -9.95 5.27
C GLN A 81 17.29 -8.45 5.49
N ASP A 82 16.50 -7.79 4.65
CA ASP A 82 16.15 -6.38 4.81
C ASP A 82 14.82 -6.25 5.56
N GLU A 83 14.79 -5.52 6.68
CA GLU A 83 13.54 -5.26 7.42
C GLU A 83 12.51 -4.46 6.60
N ARG A 84 12.94 -3.87 5.49
CA ARG A 84 12.09 -3.20 4.50
C ARG A 84 11.45 -4.17 3.49
N ASP A 85 11.81 -5.46 3.55
CA ASP A 85 11.05 -6.53 2.89
C ASP A 85 9.77 -6.78 3.71
N MET A 86 8.67 -6.32 3.14
CA MET A 86 7.33 -6.37 3.75
C MET A 86 6.41 -7.37 3.02
N LEU A 87 7.01 -8.26 2.21
CA LEU A 87 6.34 -9.37 1.54
C LEU A 87 6.32 -10.64 2.41
#